data_AF-A0A5K3G744-F1
#
_entry.id   AF-A0A5K3G744-F1
#
_cell.length_a   1.000
_cell.length_b   1.000
_cell.length_c   1.000
_cell.angle_alpha   90.00
_cell.angle_beta   90.00
_cell.angle_gamma   90.00
#
_symmetry.space_group_name_H-M   'P 1'
#
loop_
_entity.id
_entity.type
_entity.pdbx_description
1 polymer ?
#
loop_
_entity_poly.entity_id
_entity_poly.type
_entity_poly.pdbx_seq_one_letter_code
_entity_poly.pdbx_strand_id
1 'polypeptide(L)'
;EALTVDKSYIFAVAAKNSVGQSDFVETKPVSTRLQYGPPPTPVNVKATVNPEKAPMSQQSVELTWELSAETGAVPADVVTEFLVEMKPKDGTRWQEVAKELTEPHATLPTDTMKEFTDYEFRVTAKNKAGTSKPSAPSNAIQLGVPLEFVREVPKIVVTEAPSKDEPVILECELSRKPREQPKWLRNGKPLPSRLPKGVSVEEDKQSTIHRITFTELTEEDLGEYTLQVEKIASTGGVEMKVAPSLRLSEKFEDTIILKAGASTVVEVPFVASPKPS
;
A
#
# COMPACT_ATOMS: atom_id res chain seq x y z
N GLU A 1 60.14 8.48 -6.01
CA GLU A 1 58.94 8.16 -5.21
C GLU A 1 57.84 9.18 -5.52
N ALA A 2 56.58 8.78 -5.47
CA ALA A 2 55.46 9.70 -5.65
C ALA A 2 55.19 10.49 -4.36
N LEU A 3 54.70 11.73 -4.49
CA LEU A 3 54.29 12.53 -3.34
C LEU A 3 53.01 11.93 -2.71
N THR A 4 52.92 11.89 -1.38
CA THR A 4 51.72 11.44 -0.66
C THR A 4 50.75 12.62 -0.52
N VAL A 5 49.44 12.38 -0.67
CA VAL A 5 48.38 13.37 -0.40
C VAL A 5 48.38 13.81 1.07
N ASP A 6 47.97 15.04 1.35
CA ASP A 6 47.92 15.71 2.66
C ASP A 6 49.26 15.83 3.40
N LYS A 7 50.37 15.76 2.66
CA LYS A 7 51.70 16.06 3.18
C LYS A 7 52.20 17.41 2.66
N SER A 8 53.14 17.99 3.39
CA SER A 8 53.83 19.20 2.98
C SER A 8 55.25 18.86 2.58
N TYR A 9 55.66 19.35 1.41
CA TYR A 9 56.97 19.11 0.83
C TYR A 9 57.69 20.44 0.62
N ILE A 10 58.99 20.46 0.93
CA ILE A 10 59.90 21.54 0.55
C ILE A 10 60.80 20.96 -0.54
N PHE A 11 60.88 21.65 -1.67
CA PHE A 11 61.74 21.25 -2.78
C PHE A 11 62.97 22.16 -2.79
N ALA A 12 64.15 21.59 -3.00
CA ALA A 12 65.38 22.34 -3.15
C ALA A 12 65.91 22.19 -4.58
N VAL A 13 66.23 23.31 -5.24
CA VAL A 13 66.76 23.32 -6.62
C VAL A 13 68.12 24.00 -6.67
N ALA A 14 69.06 23.45 -7.45
CA ALA A 14 70.37 24.04 -7.72
C ALA A 14 70.66 23.96 -9.22
N ALA A 15 71.37 24.96 -9.75
CA ALA A 15 71.79 24.98 -11.15
C ALA A 15 73.21 24.40 -11.28
N LYS A 16 73.46 23.57 -12.30
CA LYS A 16 74.78 22.99 -12.56
C LYS A 16 75.24 23.29 -13.98
N ASN A 17 76.48 23.76 -14.13
CA ASN A 17 77.14 23.96 -15.42
C ASN A 17 78.51 23.24 -15.45
N SER A 18 79.32 23.51 -16.48
CA SER A 18 80.65 22.90 -16.66
C SER A 18 81.68 23.30 -15.59
N VAL A 19 81.44 24.37 -14.85
CA VAL A 19 82.35 24.90 -13.82
C VAL A 19 81.97 24.39 -12.42
N GLY A 20 80.68 24.12 -12.17
CA GLY A 20 80.23 23.61 -10.87
C GLY A 20 78.73 23.69 -10.69
N GLN A 21 78.29 23.41 -9.45
CA GLN A 21 76.89 23.49 -9.02
C GLN A 21 76.72 24.69 -8.08
N SER A 22 75.61 25.42 -8.22
CA SER A 22 75.24 26.49 -7.30
C SER A 22 74.79 25.94 -5.94
N ASP A 23 74.62 26.83 -4.97
CA ASP A 23 73.87 26.52 -3.76
C ASP A 23 72.43 26.13 -4.10
N PHE A 24 71.83 25.32 -3.23
CA PHE A 24 70.43 24.97 -3.31
C PHE A 24 69.55 26.11 -2.81
N VAL A 25 68.45 26.35 -3.51
CA VAL A 25 67.38 27.25 -3.09
C VAL A 25 66.14 26.43 -2.79
N GLU A 26 65.61 26.58 -1.57
CA GLU A 26 64.40 25.90 -1.13
C GLU A 26 63.14 26.67 -1.54
N THR A 27 62.09 25.93 -1.91
CA THR A 27 60.75 26.49 -2.10
C THR A 27 60.07 26.76 -0.76
N LYS A 28 59.01 27.57 -0.76
CA LYS A 28 58.04 27.55 0.34
C LYS A 28 57.40 26.15 0.43
N PRO A 29 56.91 25.71 1.60
CA PRO A 29 56.24 24.42 1.73
C PRO A 29 55.03 24.32 0.78
N VAL A 30 54.97 23.25 -0.01
CA VAL A 30 53.88 22.94 -0.95
C VAL A 30 53.08 21.77 -0.40
N SER A 31 51.77 21.93 -0.24
CA SER A 31 50.88 20.90 0.30
C SER A 31 50.16 20.13 -0.82
N THR A 32 50.19 18.81 -0.74
CA THR A 32 49.53 17.90 -1.69
C THR A 32 48.07 17.67 -1.30
N ARG A 33 47.21 18.70 -1.34
CA ARG A 33 45.78 18.52 -1.07
C ARG A 33 45.07 17.88 -2.26
N LEU A 34 43.99 17.13 -2.01
CA LEU A 34 43.09 16.71 -3.07
C LEU A 34 42.52 17.94 -3.78
N GLN A 35 42.44 17.89 -5.11
CA GLN A 35 41.87 18.98 -5.91
C GLN A 35 40.33 19.05 -5.79
N TYR A 36 39.72 18.10 -5.09
CA TYR A 36 38.29 17.96 -4.86
C TYR A 36 37.97 17.80 -3.38
N GLY A 37 36.77 18.23 -2.97
CA GLY A 37 36.22 18.03 -1.63
C GLY A 37 35.34 16.78 -1.53
N PRO A 38 34.66 16.58 -0.39
CA PRO A 38 33.63 15.55 -0.25
C PRO A 38 32.55 15.67 -1.34
N PRO A 39 31.84 14.58 -1.68
CA PRO A 39 30.82 14.62 -2.72
C PRO A 39 29.65 15.56 -2.36
N PRO A 40 28.85 15.99 -3.36
CA PRO A 40 27.57 16.61 -3.09
C PRO A 40 26.63 15.64 -2.37
N THR A 41 25.68 16.19 -1.62
CA THR A 41 24.62 15.40 -0.98
C THR A 41 23.71 14.78 -2.06
N PRO A 42 23.42 13.47 -1.98
CA PRO A 42 22.44 12.84 -2.86
C PRO A 42 21.07 13.51 -2.75
N VAL A 43 20.37 13.60 -3.87
CA VAL A 43 19.03 14.17 -4.00
C VAL A 43 18.09 13.19 -4.67
N ASN A 44 16.78 13.50 -4.67
CA ASN A 44 15.75 12.70 -5.35
C ASN A 44 15.74 11.22 -4.95
N VAL A 45 16.02 10.92 -3.67
CA VAL A 45 16.00 9.55 -3.16
C VAL A 45 14.56 9.02 -3.21
N LYS A 46 14.35 7.95 -3.97
CA LYS A 46 13.06 7.27 -4.10
C LYS A 46 13.18 5.82 -3.72
N ALA A 47 12.19 5.33 -2.99
CA ALA A 47 12.05 3.94 -2.58
C ALA A 47 10.78 3.33 -3.18
N THR A 48 10.90 2.12 -3.73
CA THR A 48 9.78 1.33 -4.26
C THR A 48 9.88 -0.12 -3.78
N VAL A 49 8.74 -0.79 -3.66
CA VAL A 49 8.69 -2.21 -3.27
C VAL A 49 8.46 -3.04 -4.51
N ASN A 50 9.31 -4.04 -4.75
CA ASN A 50 9.21 -4.93 -5.90
C ASN A 50 9.27 -6.40 -5.48
N PRO A 51 8.27 -7.23 -5.82
CA PRO A 51 6.96 -6.88 -6.38
C PRO A 51 6.01 -6.27 -5.33
N GLU A 52 5.18 -5.30 -5.74
CA GLU A 52 4.29 -4.54 -4.83
C GLU A 52 3.21 -5.41 -4.15
N LYS A 53 2.66 -6.39 -4.86
CA LYS A 53 1.55 -7.23 -4.39
C LYS A 53 1.99 -8.67 -4.11
N ALA A 54 2.96 -8.85 -3.22
CA ALA A 54 3.45 -10.16 -2.82
C ALA A 54 3.69 -10.23 -1.30
N PRO A 55 3.76 -11.44 -0.72
CA PRO A 55 4.22 -11.60 0.66
C PRO A 55 5.59 -10.96 0.86
N MET A 56 5.84 -10.36 2.03
CA MET A 56 7.10 -9.65 2.31
C MET A 56 8.36 -10.50 2.06
N SER A 57 8.27 -11.82 2.26
CA SER A 57 9.37 -12.77 1.99
C SER A 57 9.82 -12.84 0.53
N GLN A 58 9.01 -12.32 -0.40
CA GLN A 58 9.31 -12.26 -1.83
C GLN A 58 9.59 -10.83 -2.30
N GLN A 59 9.48 -9.85 -1.41
CA GLN A 59 9.67 -8.44 -1.71
C GLN A 59 11.13 -8.00 -1.52
N SER A 60 11.51 -6.99 -2.29
CA SER A 60 12.74 -6.23 -2.14
C SER A 60 12.43 -4.74 -2.17
N VAL A 61 13.32 -3.92 -1.61
CA VAL A 61 13.22 -2.46 -1.69
C VAL A 61 14.20 -1.96 -2.73
N GLU A 62 13.68 -1.36 -3.79
CA GLU A 62 14.49 -0.70 -4.82
C GLU A 62 14.64 0.78 -4.47
N LEU A 63 15.88 1.23 -4.41
CA LEU A 63 16.26 2.61 -4.14
C LEU A 63 16.95 3.21 -5.35
N THR A 64 16.62 4.46 -5.65
CA THR A 64 17.30 5.28 -6.67
C THR A 64 17.55 6.67 -6.12
N TRP A 65 18.63 7.31 -6.55
CA TRP A 65 18.96 8.68 -6.17
C TRP A 65 19.80 9.35 -7.27
N GLU A 66 19.98 10.66 -7.13
CA GLU A 66 20.76 11.47 -8.05
C GLU A 66 21.85 12.23 -7.29
N LEU A 67 22.96 12.53 -7.96
CA LEU A 67 23.97 13.46 -7.46
C LEU A 67 23.66 14.85 -8.01
N SER A 68 23.51 15.85 -7.14
CA SER A 68 23.24 17.22 -7.59
C SER A 68 24.36 17.75 -8.48
N ALA A 69 24.01 18.37 -9.61
CA ALA A 69 24.94 18.93 -10.58
C ALA A 69 25.51 20.31 -10.17
N GLU A 70 25.09 20.86 -9.03
CA GLU A 70 25.10 22.31 -8.81
C GLU A 70 26.43 22.95 -8.37
N THR A 71 27.54 22.23 -8.29
CA THR A 71 28.85 22.89 -8.10
C THR A 71 29.95 22.18 -8.87
N GLY A 72 30.55 22.91 -9.80
CA GLY A 72 31.69 22.44 -10.58
C GLY A 72 32.78 21.80 -9.72
N ALA A 73 33.29 20.67 -10.23
CA ALA A 73 34.51 19.95 -9.84
C ALA A 73 34.42 18.78 -8.83
N VAL A 74 33.28 18.10 -8.71
CA VAL A 74 33.31 16.67 -8.33
C VAL A 74 32.56 15.88 -9.40
N PRO A 75 33.24 15.42 -10.46
CA PRO A 75 32.60 14.55 -11.43
C PRO A 75 32.13 13.25 -10.73
N ALA A 76 31.02 12.67 -11.20
CA ALA A 76 30.34 11.56 -10.53
C ALA A 76 31.24 10.33 -10.35
N ASP A 77 32.27 10.20 -11.19
CA ASP A 77 33.35 9.21 -11.15
C ASP A 77 34.28 9.33 -9.92
N VAL A 78 34.17 10.42 -9.15
CA VAL A 78 34.92 10.60 -7.89
C VAL A 78 34.19 9.95 -6.70
N VAL A 79 32.88 9.71 -6.79
CA VAL A 79 32.16 8.98 -5.73
C VAL A 79 32.60 7.53 -5.74
N THR A 80 33.13 7.07 -4.61
CA THR A 80 33.67 5.71 -4.47
C THR A 80 32.66 4.77 -3.85
N GLU A 81 31.82 5.27 -2.95
CA GLU A 81 30.77 4.47 -2.33
C GLU A 81 29.58 5.32 -1.87
N PHE A 82 28.42 4.67 -1.78
CA PHE A 82 27.24 5.16 -1.10
C PHE A 82 26.93 4.31 0.13
N LEU A 83 26.42 4.98 1.16
CA LEU A 83 25.88 4.41 2.38
C LEU A 83 24.37 4.68 2.39
N VAL A 84 23.59 3.63 2.59
CA VAL A 84 22.14 3.71 2.77
C VAL A 84 21.80 3.40 4.21
N GLU A 85 21.00 4.29 4.79
CA GLU A 85 20.41 4.09 6.11
C GLU A 85 18.89 4.09 5.99
N MET A 86 18.23 3.33 6.86
CA MET A 86 16.78 3.33 6.99
C MET A 86 16.34 3.68 8.41
N LYS A 87 15.09 4.10 8.55
CA LYS A 87 14.38 4.13 9.83
C LYS A 87 12.90 3.86 9.62
N PRO A 88 12.17 3.35 10.63
CA PRO A 88 10.72 3.51 10.66
C PRO A 88 10.37 5.01 10.57
N LYS A 89 9.29 5.35 9.88
CA LYS A 89 8.85 6.73 9.67
C LYS A 89 8.69 7.49 11.00
N ASP A 90 8.05 6.85 11.98
CA ASP A 90 7.86 7.37 13.34
C ASP A 90 9.09 7.15 14.26
N GLY A 91 10.14 6.52 13.73
CA GLY A 91 11.40 6.30 14.43
C GLY A 91 12.31 7.51 14.40
N THR A 92 13.25 7.56 15.34
CA THR A 92 14.25 8.64 15.46
C THR A 92 15.67 8.20 15.11
N ARG A 93 15.94 6.89 15.08
CA ARG A 93 17.27 6.32 14.84
C ARG A 93 17.38 5.77 13.43
N TRP A 94 18.40 6.21 12.72
CA TRP A 94 18.81 5.66 11.44
C TRP A 94 19.70 4.43 11.66
N GLN A 95 19.48 3.40 10.86
CA GLN A 95 20.24 2.16 10.86
C GLN A 95 20.84 1.95 9.47
N GLU A 96 22.13 1.65 9.41
CA GLU A 96 22.80 1.24 8.18
C GLU A 96 22.23 -0.07 7.64
N VAL A 97 21.88 -0.08 6.34
CA VAL A 97 21.29 -1.24 5.65
C VAL A 97 22.07 -1.67 4.42
N ALA A 98 22.85 -0.76 3.82
CA ALA A 98 23.79 -1.08 2.77
C ALA A 98 24.93 -0.06 2.76
N LYS A 99 26.13 -0.51 2.41
CA LYS A 99 27.34 0.31 2.30
C LYS A 99 28.17 -0.18 1.13
N GLU A 100 29.23 0.55 0.80
CA GLU A 100 30.18 0.15 -0.26
C GLU A 100 29.51 0.02 -1.66
N LEU A 101 28.38 0.71 -1.86
CA LEU A 101 27.63 0.71 -3.12
C LEU A 101 28.28 1.67 -4.12
N THR A 102 28.53 1.25 -5.36
CA THR A 102 29.20 2.11 -6.36
C THR A 102 28.23 2.81 -7.31
N GLU A 103 27.00 2.34 -7.38
CA GLU A 103 25.97 2.84 -8.32
C GLU A 103 24.92 3.68 -7.60
N PRO A 104 24.25 4.63 -8.29
CA PRO A 104 23.21 5.48 -7.72
C PRO A 104 21.84 4.78 -7.56
N HIS A 105 21.87 3.46 -7.38
CA HIS A 105 20.72 2.62 -7.12
C HIS A 105 21.11 1.42 -6.26
N ALA A 106 20.15 0.86 -5.53
CA ALA A 106 20.36 -0.34 -4.74
C ALA A 106 19.07 -1.15 -4.62
N THR A 107 19.21 -2.47 -4.58
CA THR A 107 18.14 -3.38 -4.19
C THR A 107 18.45 -3.94 -2.82
N LEU A 108 17.61 -3.63 -1.84
CA LEU A 108 17.78 -4.05 -0.46
C LEU A 108 16.87 -5.24 -0.13
N PRO A 109 17.37 -6.24 0.63
CA PRO A 109 16.53 -7.28 1.18
C PRO A 109 15.67 -6.75 2.34
N THR A 110 14.61 -7.48 2.67
CA THR A 110 13.59 -7.05 3.64
C THR A 110 13.76 -7.62 5.05
N ASP A 111 14.79 -8.45 5.31
CA ASP A 111 14.94 -9.24 6.55
C ASP A 111 14.96 -8.41 7.85
N THR A 112 15.40 -7.15 7.79
CA THR A 112 15.51 -6.25 8.94
C THR A 112 14.30 -5.33 9.13
N MET A 113 13.30 -5.46 8.25
CA MET A 113 12.09 -4.65 8.24
C MET A 113 10.90 -5.44 8.81
N LYS A 114 9.75 -4.78 8.96
CA LYS A 114 8.50 -5.40 9.42
C LYS A 114 7.36 -5.09 8.47
N GLU A 115 6.46 -6.05 8.28
CA GLU A 115 5.23 -5.83 7.53
C GLU A 115 4.41 -4.69 8.14
N PHE A 116 3.71 -3.96 7.27
CA PHE A 116 2.76 -2.92 7.64
C PHE A 116 3.34 -1.78 8.49
N THR A 117 4.66 -1.60 8.45
CA THR A 117 5.39 -0.49 9.06
C THR A 117 5.93 0.40 7.95
N ASP A 118 5.73 1.71 8.07
CA ASP A 118 6.26 2.68 7.12
C ASP A 118 7.76 2.91 7.36
N TYR A 119 8.59 2.79 6.32
CA TYR A 119 10.03 3.02 6.37
C TYR A 119 10.45 4.16 5.44
N GLU A 120 11.44 4.93 5.88
CA GLU A 120 12.10 5.97 5.10
C GLU A 120 13.59 5.66 4.99
N PHE A 121 14.19 6.05 3.85
CA PHE A 121 15.60 5.81 3.55
C PHE A 121 16.31 7.13 3.33
N ARG A 122 17.61 7.16 3.60
CA ARG A 122 18.49 8.27 3.21
C ARG A 122 19.82 7.72 2.71
N VAL A 123 20.47 8.51 1.87
CA VAL A 123 21.73 8.12 1.23
C VAL A 123 22.82 9.14 1.55
N THR A 124 24.01 8.64 1.84
CA THR A 124 25.23 9.43 2.00
C THR A 124 26.23 9.00 0.94
N ALA A 125 26.89 9.96 0.29
CA ALA A 125 27.94 9.69 -0.71
C ALA A 125 29.32 9.88 -0.10
N LYS A 126 30.30 9.08 -0.53
CA LYS A 126 31.68 9.16 -0.05
C LYS A 126 32.68 9.10 -1.20
N ASN A 127 33.77 9.83 -1.05
CA ASN A 127 34.97 9.74 -1.86
C ASN A 127 36.23 9.76 -0.99
N LYS A 128 37.42 9.82 -1.61
CA LYS A 128 38.70 9.92 -0.91
C LYS A 128 38.87 11.20 -0.05
N ALA A 129 38.12 12.26 -0.35
CA ALA A 129 38.16 13.52 0.39
C ALA A 129 37.20 13.54 1.59
N GLY A 130 36.24 12.60 1.67
CA GLY A 130 35.35 12.45 2.81
C GLY A 130 33.93 12.03 2.43
N THR A 131 33.00 12.23 3.36
CA THR A 131 31.57 11.92 3.21
C THR A 131 30.74 13.19 3.05
N SER A 132 29.69 13.13 2.24
CA SER A 132 28.70 14.20 2.14
C SER A 132 27.78 14.23 3.36
N LYS A 133 26.90 15.23 3.45
CA LYS A 133 25.76 15.16 4.38
C LYS A 133 24.74 14.14 3.86
N PRO A 134 24.01 13.44 4.74
CA PRO A 134 22.92 12.57 4.31
C PRO A 134 21.86 13.34 3.51
N SER A 135 21.23 12.67 2.56
CA SER A 135 20.10 13.18 1.80
C SER A 135 18.91 13.53 2.69
N ALA A 136 17.93 14.25 2.12
CA ALA A 136 16.58 14.23 2.67
C ALA A 136 16.04 12.77 2.68
N PRO A 137 15.13 12.43 3.61
CA PRO A 137 14.45 11.14 3.59
C PRO A 137 13.70 10.91 2.27
N SER A 138 13.67 9.66 1.83
CA SER A 138 12.86 9.21 0.69
C SER A 138 11.36 9.32 0.96
N ASN A 139 10.54 9.04 -0.05
CA ASN A 139 9.15 8.67 0.22
C ASN A 139 9.08 7.47 1.17
N ALA A 140 8.05 7.42 2.00
CA ALA A 140 7.80 6.28 2.85
C ALA A 140 7.28 5.10 2.01
N ILE A 141 7.74 3.89 2.33
CA ILE A 141 7.24 2.64 1.77
C ILE A 141 6.78 1.70 2.89
N GLN A 142 5.86 0.79 2.55
CA GLN A 142 5.36 -0.22 3.44
C GLN A 142 5.48 -1.59 2.78
N LEU A 143 5.94 -2.58 3.54
CA LEU A 143 6.06 -3.97 3.10
C LEU A 143 4.84 -4.81 3.47
N GLY A 144 4.67 -5.92 2.75
CA GLY A 144 3.54 -6.83 2.86
C GLY A 144 2.43 -6.49 1.87
N VAL A 145 1.44 -7.39 1.77
CA VAL A 145 0.30 -7.20 0.86
C VAL A 145 -0.61 -6.08 1.40
N PRO A 146 -0.82 -4.96 0.67
CA PRO A 146 -1.70 -3.90 1.13
C PRO A 146 -3.12 -4.43 1.32
N LEU A 147 -3.83 -3.95 2.34
CA LEU A 147 -5.22 -4.35 2.58
C LEU A 147 -6.13 -3.60 1.59
N GLU A 148 -6.74 -4.36 0.69
CA GLU A 148 -7.62 -3.88 -0.38
C GLU A 148 -8.80 -4.84 -0.54
N PHE A 149 -9.90 -4.36 -1.11
CA PHE A 149 -10.97 -5.24 -1.58
C PHE A 149 -10.59 -5.80 -2.95
N VAL A 150 -10.29 -7.10 -3.00
CA VAL A 150 -10.13 -7.83 -4.27
C VAL A 150 -11.49 -8.01 -4.95
N ARG A 151 -12.51 -8.25 -4.13
CA ARG A 151 -13.91 -8.23 -4.56
C ARG A 151 -14.72 -7.38 -3.60
N GLU A 152 -15.39 -6.37 -4.15
CA GLU A 152 -16.26 -5.48 -3.40
C GLU A 152 -17.59 -6.14 -3.05
N VAL A 153 -18.29 -5.60 -2.03
CA VAL A 153 -19.64 -6.02 -1.65
C VAL A 153 -20.58 -5.76 -2.82
N PRO A 154 -21.29 -6.77 -3.35
CA PRO A 154 -22.12 -6.58 -4.53
C PRO A 154 -23.40 -5.82 -4.21
N LYS A 155 -23.94 -5.13 -5.22
CA LYS A 155 -25.32 -4.66 -5.22
C LYS A 155 -26.20 -5.67 -5.94
N ILE A 156 -27.07 -6.34 -5.19
CA ILE A 156 -27.97 -7.39 -5.70
C ILE A 156 -29.39 -6.83 -5.81
N VAL A 157 -30.01 -7.04 -6.96
CA VAL A 157 -31.43 -6.73 -7.18
C VAL A 157 -32.16 -8.05 -7.38
N VAL A 158 -33.00 -8.38 -6.41
CA VAL A 158 -33.78 -9.61 -6.37
C VAL A 158 -35.09 -9.38 -7.10
N THR A 159 -35.30 -10.08 -8.21
CA THR A 159 -36.50 -9.97 -9.05
C THR A 159 -37.55 -11.03 -8.76
N GLU A 160 -37.18 -12.10 -8.06
CA GLU A 160 -38.04 -13.21 -7.67
C GLU A 160 -37.85 -13.52 -6.19
N ALA A 161 -38.88 -14.00 -5.49
CA ALA A 161 -38.76 -14.33 -4.08
C ALA A 161 -37.74 -15.48 -3.87
N PRO A 162 -36.68 -15.27 -3.08
CA PRO A 162 -35.64 -16.28 -2.94
C PRO A 162 -36.20 -17.54 -2.26
N SER A 163 -35.77 -18.69 -2.76
CA SER A 163 -36.13 -19.99 -2.21
C SER A 163 -35.00 -20.51 -1.32
N LYS A 164 -35.28 -21.49 -0.45
CA LYS A 164 -34.24 -22.10 0.40
C LYS A 164 -33.09 -22.71 -0.41
N ASP A 165 -33.35 -23.11 -1.64
CA ASP A 165 -32.36 -23.74 -2.53
C ASP A 165 -31.51 -22.69 -3.28
N GLU A 166 -31.90 -21.41 -3.26
CA GLU A 166 -31.21 -20.31 -3.92
C GLU A 166 -31.10 -19.09 -2.98
N PRO A 167 -30.15 -19.11 -2.03
CA PRO A 167 -29.96 -18.01 -1.10
C PRO A 167 -29.35 -16.78 -1.78
N VAL A 168 -29.67 -15.59 -1.27
CA VAL A 168 -29.01 -14.35 -1.68
C VAL A 168 -27.72 -14.20 -0.88
N ILE A 169 -26.61 -13.94 -1.56
CA ILE A 169 -25.28 -13.92 -0.94
C ILE A 169 -24.58 -12.59 -1.22
N LEU A 170 -24.32 -11.82 -0.17
CA LEU A 170 -23.38 -10.70 -0.22
C LEU A 170 -22.00 -11.20 0.19
N GLU A 171 -21.09 -11.33 -0.77
CA GLU A 171 -19.74 -11.82 -0.53
C GLU A 171 -18.71 -10.82 -1.06
N CYS A 172 -17.71 -10.54 -0.23
CA CYS A 172 -16.57 -9.70 -0.58
C CYS A 172 -15.28 -10.40 -0.16
N GLU A 173 -14.17 -9.97 -0.74
CA GLU A 173 -12.86 -10.58 -0.55
C GLU A 173 -11.79 -9.52 -0.32
N LEU A 174 -11.02 -9.70 0.73
CA LEU A 174 -9.88 -8.88 1.11
C LEU A 174 -8.58 -9.52 0.59
N SER A 175 -7.63 -8.69 0.19
CA SER A 175 -6.31 -9.10 -0.32
C SER A 175 -5.45 -9.83 0.71
N ARG A 176 -5.72 -9.63 2.01
CA ARG A 176 -5.05 -10.30 3.13
C ARG A 176 -5.95 -10.33 4.36
N LYS A 177 -5.59 -11.16 5.34
CA LYS A 177 -6.20 -11.12 6.67
C LYS A 177 -6.01 -9.74 7.30
N PRO A 178 -7.06 -9.07 7.78
CA PRO A 178 -6.96 -7.78 8.43
C PRO A 178 -6.38 -7.89 9.85
N ARG A 179 -5.80 -6.79 10.37
CA ARG A 179 -5.26 -6.72 11.74
C ARG A 179 -6.34 -6.47 12.78
N GLU A 180 -7.48 -5.95 12.34
CA GLU A 180 -8.67 -5.66 13.15
C GLU A 180 -9.85 -6.48 12.62
N GLN A 181 -10.81 -6.79 13.48
CA GLN A 181 -12.01 -7.52 13.05
C GLN A 181 -12.87 -6.65 12.12
N PRO A 182 -13.23 -7.14 10.92
CA PRO A 182 -14.19 -6.49 10.05
C PRO A 182 -15.56 -6.32 10.70
N LYS A 183 -16.23 -5.22 10.38
CA LYS A 183 -17.55 -4.88 10.91
C LYS A 183 -18.53 -4.71 9.77
N TRP A 184 -19.60 -5.49 9.81
CA TRP A 184 -20.75 -5.30 8.94
C TRP A 184 -21.68 -4.24 9.49
N LEU A 185 -22.08 -3.33 8.61
CA LEU A 185 -23.06 -2.28 8.84
C LEU A 185 -24.23 -2.50 7.88
N ARG A 186 -25.47 -2.29 8.36
CA ARG A 186 -26.68 -2.19 7.56
C ARG A 186 -27.26 -0.81 7.72
N ASN A 187 -27.43 -0.08 6.62
CA ASN A 187 -27.89 1.31 6.60
C ASN A 187 -27.11 2.19 7.60
N GLY A 188 -25.77 2.06 7.58
CA GLY A 188 -24.84 2.78 8.46
C GLY A 188 -24.82 2.36 9.92
N LYS A 189 -25.58 1.34 10.35
CA LYS A 189 -25.62 0.85 11.74
C LYS A 189 -25.02 -0.55 11.84
N PRO A 190 -24.27 -0.89 12.91
CA PRO A 190 -23.74 -2.24 13.09
C PRO A 190 -24.84 -3.30 13.05
N LEU A 191 -24.55 -4.46 12.47
CA LEU A 191 -25.47 -5.60 12.53
C LEU A 191 -25.75 -5.98 14.01
N PRO A 192 -26.98 -6.41 14.32
CA PRO A 192 -27.32 -6.86 15.67
C PRO A 192 -26.53 -8.12 16.04
N SER A 193 -26.19 -8.28 17.32
CA SER A 193 -25.50 -9.47 17.82
C SER A 193 -26.30 -10.76 17.62
N ARG A 194 -27.62 -10.66 17.63
CA ARG A 194 -28.54 -11.73 17.24
C ARG A 194 -29.14 -11.39 15.88
N LEU A 195 -28.73 -12.15 14.86
CA LEU A 195 -29.23 -12.00 13.50
C LEU A 195 -30.67 -12.52 13.38
N PRO A 196 -31.46 -11.98 12.43
CA PRO A 196 -32.76 -12.53 12.06
C PRO A 196 -32.66 -13.99 11.61
N LYS A 197 -33.78 -14.71 11.68
CA LYS A 197 -33.84 -16.10 11.20
C LYS A 197 -33.59 -16.12 9.68
N GLY A 198 -32.70 -17.00 9.23
CA GLY A 198 -32.36 -17.12 7.82
C GLY A 198 -31.23 -16.20 7.35
N VAL A 199 -30.64 -15.41 8.25
CA VAL A 199 -29.46 -14.60 7.98
C VAL A 199 -28.25 -15.18 8.72
N SER A 200 -27.19 -15.51 7.99
CA SER A 200 -25.89 -15.89 8.58
C SER A 200 -24.79 -14.95 8.10
N VAL A 201 -23.82 -14.70 8.98
CA VAL A 201 -22.58 -14.00 8.65
C VAL A 201 -21.43 -14.96 8.90
N GLU A 202 -20.62 -15.18 7.89
CA GLU A 202 -19.55 -16.16 7.89
C GLU A 202 -18.26 -15.54 7.34
N GLU A 203 -17.14 -16.04 7.82
CA GLU A 203 -15.83 -15.78 7.24
C GLU A 203 -15.14 -17.10 6.92
N ASP A 204 -14.24 -17.08 5.93
CA ASP A 204 -13.42 -18.23 5.64
C ASP A 204 -12.30 -18.42 6.69
N LYS A 205 -11.53 -19.52 6.58
CA LYS A 205 -10.47 -19.84 7.54
C LYS A 205 -9.32 -18.82 7.52
N GLN A 206 -9.10 -18.14 6.40
CA GLN A 206 -8.05 -17.14 6.25
C GLN A 206 -8.54 -15.73 6.66
N SER A 207 -9.84 -15.55 6.89
CA SER A 207 -10.48 -14.26 7.22
C SER A 207 -10.20 -13.23 6.11
N THR A 208 -10.27 -13.67 4.87
CA THR A 208 -10.18 -12.86 3.65
C THR A 208 -11.52 -12.78 2.95
N ILE A 209 -12.32 -13.84 2.98
CA ILE A 209 -13.67 -13.86 2.40
C ILE A 209 -14.68 -13.64 3.52
N HIS A 210 -15.54 -12.65 3.34
CA HIS A 210 -16.63 -12.33 4.27
C HIS A 210 -17.96 -12.39 3.54
N ARG A 211 -18.92 -13.10 4.15
CA ARG A 211 -20.20 -13.43 3.53
C ARG A 211 -21.37 -13.13 4.45
N ILE A 212 -22.41 -12.50 3.91
CA ILE A 212 -23.76 -12.52 4.47
C ILE A 212 -24.63 -13.40 3.57
N THR A 213 -25.26 -14.41 4.15
CA THR A 213 -26.17 -15.32 3.44
C THR A 213 -27.59 -15.09 3.93
N PHE A 214 -28.51 -14.86 2.99
CA PHE A 214 -29.95 -14.78 3.24
C PHE A 214 -30.62 -16.01 2.62
N THR A 215 -30.99 -17.00 3.45
CA THR A 215 -31.75 -18.19 3.00
C THR A 215 -33.23 -17.90 2.84
N GLU A 216 -33.73 -16.89 3.56
CA GLU A 216 -35.08 -16.35 3.45
C GLU A 216 -34.92 -14.82 3.48
N LEU A 217 -35.22 -14.13 2.39
CA LEU A 217 -35.10 -12.67 2.31
C LEU A 217 -36.44 -12.01 2.64
N THR A 218 -36.42 -11.08 3.59
CA THR A 218 -37.60 -10.30 3.98
C THR A 218 -37.43 -8.82 3.62
N GLU A 219 -38.51 -8.04 3.66
CA GLU A 219 -38.45 -6.58 3.49
C GLU A 219 -37.50 -5.92 4.51
N GLU A 220 -37.35 -6.51 5.71
CA GLU A 220 -36.47 -5.99 6.77
C GLU A 220 -34.98 -6.20 6.48
N ASP A 221 -34.64 -7.12 5.57
CA ASP A 221 -33.27 -7.43 5.17
C ASP A 221 -32.78 -6.55 4.02
N LEU A 222 -33.68 -5.78 3.39
CA LEU A 222 -33.32 -4.89 2.30
C LEU A 222 -32.55 -3.67 2.81
N GLY A 223 -31.68 -3.16 1.95
CA GLY A 223 -30.92 -1.95 2.22
C GLY A 223 -29.46 -2.04 1.82
N GLU A 224 -28.72 -1.05 2.29
CA GLU A 224 -27.30 -0.91 2.03
C GLU A 224 -26.49 -1.67 3.07
N TYR A 225 -25.52 -2.45 2.60
CA TYR A 225 -24.62 -3.23 3.43
C TYR A 225 -23.18 -2.81 3.18
N THR A 226 -22.47 -2.47 4.25
CA THR A 226 -21.09 -2.03 4.20
C THR A 226 -20.23 -2.95 5.05
N LEU A 227 -19.16 -3.51 4.49
CA LEU A 227 -18.08 -4.08 5.27
C LEU A 227 -17.04 -2.98 5.53
N GLN A 228 -16.80 -2.66 6.80
CA GLN A 228 -15.78 -1.70 7.23
C GLN A 228 -14.65 -2.41 7.98
N VAL A 229 -13.40 -2.16 7.60
CA VAL A 229 -12.21 -2.76 8.23
C VAL A 229 -10.98 -1.86 8.11
N GLU A 230 -10.21 -1.69 9.18
CA GLU A 230 -9.08 -0.76 9.26
C GLU A 230 -9.46 0.64 8.70
N LYS A 231 -8.86 1.05 7.57
CA LYS A 231 -9.12 2.35 6.90
C LYS A 231 -9.92 2.23 5.61
N ILE A 232 -10.44 1.04 5.29
CA ILE A 232 -11.17 0.77 4.05
C ILE A 232 -12.61 0.35 4.34
N ALA A 233 -13.49 0.58 3.38
CA ALA A 233 -14.86 0.11 3.41
C ALA A 233 -15.33 -0.21 1.99
N SER A 234 -16.19 -1.21 1.85
CA SER A 234 -16.89 -1.53 0.60
C SER A 234 -18.38 -1.61 0.86
N THR A 235 -19.17 -1.04 -0.03
CA THR A 235 -20.61 -0.86 0.14
C THR A 235 -21.35 -1.44 -1.05
N GLY A 236 -22.30 -2.33 -0.75
CA GLY A 236 -23.25 -2.88 -1.71
C GLY A 236 -24.63 -2.91 -1.07
N GLY A 237 -25.45 -3.88 -1.44
CA GLY A 237 -26.77 -3.99 -0.84
C GLY A 237 -27.67 -5.01 -1.49
N VAL A 238 -28.85 -5.17 -0.89
CA VAL A 238 -29.92 -6.00 -1.44
C VAL A 238 -31.15 -5.14 -1.64
N GLU A 239 -31.63 -5.09 -2.87
CA GLU A 239 -32.89 -4.47 -3.27
C GLU A 239 -33.84 -5.55 -3.79
N MET A 240 -35.15 -5.34 -3.64
CA MET A 240 -36.16 -6.27 -4.14
C MET A 240 -37.11 -5.56 -5.11
N LYS A 241 -37.16 -6.06 -6.34
CA LYS A 241 -38.01 -5.58 -7.45
C LYS A 241 -38.85 -6.74 -7.99
N VAL A 242 -39.78 -7.23 -7.18
CA VAL A 242 -40.67 -8.33 -7.56
C VAL A 242 -41.86 -7.75 -8.31
N ALA A 243 -42.00 -8.13 -9.57
CA ALA A 243 -43.15 -7.74 -10.39
C ALA A 243 -44.45 -8.26 -9.75
N PRO A 244 -45.55 -7.49 -9.78
CA PRO A 244 -46.82 -7.94 -9.26
C PRO A 244 -47.25 -9.24 -9.94
N SER A 245 -47.30 -10.32 -9.17
CA SER A 245 -47.83 -11.60 -9.63
C SER A 245 -49.08 -11.93 -8.83
N LEU A 246 -50.17 -12.21 -9.54
CA LEU A 246 -51.41 -12.69 -8.97
C LEU A 246 -51.27 -14.20 -8.75
N ARG A 247 -51.36 -14.65 -7.50
CA ARG A 247 -51.38 -16.09 -7.19
C ARG A 247 -52.74 -16.48 -6.67
N LEU A 248 -53.70 -16.61 -7.59
CA LEU A 248 -55.03 -17.10 -7.27
C LEU A 248 -54.90 -18.51 -6.64
N SER A 249 -55.48 -18.70 -5.46
CA SER A 249 -55.49 -20.01 -4.80
C SER A 249 -56.31 -21.03 -5.61
N GLU A 250 -56.10 -22.33 -5.41
CA GLU A 250 -56.93 -23.39 -6.03
C GLU A 250 -58.43 -23.29 -5.71
N LYS A 251 -58.80 -22.50 -4.70
CA LYS A 251 -60.19 -22.23 -4.29
C LYS A 251 -60.83 -21.04 -5.02
N PHE A 252 -60.09 -20.36 -5.89
CA PHE A 252 -60.66 -19.32 -6.73
C PHE A 252 -61.51 -19.97 -7.82
N GLU A 253 -62.81 -19.70 -7.79
CA GLU A 253 -63.72 -20.03 -8.88
C GLU A 253 -63.89 -18.80 -9.78
N ASP A 254 -63.95 -19.00 -11.09
CA ASP A 254 -64.16 -17.93 -12.07
C ASP A 254 -65.53 -17.24 -11.92
N THR A 255 -66.44 -17.85 -11.15
CA THR A 255 -67.82 -17.39 -10.98
C THR A 255 -68.20 -17.26 -9.51
N ILE A 256 -68.73 -16.10 -9.13
CA ILE A 256 -69.28 -15.85 -7.80
C ILE A 256 -70.78 -15.63 -7.95
N ILE A 257 -71.59 -16.45 -7.27
CA ILE A 257 -73.05 -16.31 -7.29
C ILE A 257 -73.50 -15.60 -6.00
N LEU A 258 -74.09 -14.42 -6.15
CA LEU A 258 -74.62 -13.62 -5.04
C LEU A 258 -76.14 -13.45 -5.18
N LYS A 259 -76.84 -13.48 -4.05
CA LYS A 259 -78.26 -13.10 -4.01
C LYS A 259 -78.40 -11.58 -4.15
N ALA A 260 -79.50 -11.14 -4.74
CA ALA A 260 -79.79 -9.70 -4.85
C ALA A 260 -79.74 -9.02 -3.47
N GLY A 261 -78.95 -7.94 -3.37
CA GLY A 261 -78.72 -7.19 -2.13
C GLY A 261 -77.57 -7.71 -1.26
N ALA A 262 -76.92 -8.83 -1.60
CA ALA A 262 -75.74 -9.31 -0.89
C ALA A 262 -74.43 -8.71 -1.45
N SER A 263 -73.45 -8.52 -0.59
CA SER A 263 -72.08 -8.14 -0.94
C SER A 263 -71.10 -9.24 -0.55
N THR A 264 -70.03 -9.40 -1.30
CA THR A 264 -68.88 -10.24 -0.91
C THR A 264 -67.58 -9.48 -1.12
N VAL A 265 -66.52 -9.93 -0.45
CA VAL A 265 -65.16 -9.44 -0.64
C VAL A 265 -64.37 -10.53 -1.33
N VAL A 266 -63.73 -10.19 -2.45
CA VAL A 266 -62.83 -11.08 -3.17
C VAL A 266 -61.41 -10.66 -2.83
N GLU A 267 -60.79 -11.38 -1.92
CA GLU A 267 -59.38 -11.15 -1.58
C GLU A 267 -58.53 -11.74 -2.70
N VAL A 268 -57.85 -10.88 -3.45
CA VAL A 268 -56.93 -11.29 -4.51
C VAL A 268 -55.51 -11.25 -3.95
N PRO A 269 -54.94 -12.40 -3.55
CA PRO A 269 -53.55 -12.43 -3.10
C PRO A 269 -52.60 -12.08 -4.24
N PHE A 270 -51.71 -11.13 -3.99
CA PHE A 270 -50.64 -10.74 -4.91
C PHE A 270 -49.29 -10.75 -4.19
N VAL A 271 -48.22 -10.97 -4.95
CA VAL A 271 -46.84 -10.78 -4.48
C VAL A 271 -46.22 -9.66 -5.32
N ALA A 272 -45.82 -8.55 -4.69
CA ALA A 272 -45.19 -7.40 -5.34
C ALA A 272 -44.26 -6.66 -4.37
N SER A 273 -43.12 -6.16 -4.87
CA SER A 273 -42.21 -5.29 -4.12
C SER A 273 -41.59 -4.22 -5.02
N PRO A 274 -41.69 -2.91 -4.67
CA PRO A 274 -42.41 -2.37 -3.51
C PRO A 274 -43.94 -2.60 -3.63
N LYS A 275 -44.66 -2.51 -2.51
CA LYS A 275 -46.12 -2.65 -2.52
C LYS A 275 -46.75 -1.61 -3.46
N PRO A 276 -47.64 -2.02 -4.37
CA PRO A 276 -48.37 -1.09 -5.23
C PRO A 276 -49.14 -0.07 -4.37
N SER A 277 -49.06 1.21 -4.74
CA SER A 277 -49.79 2.32 -4.12
C SER A 277 -51.22 2.42 -4.60
#